data_AF-A0A7C8KW91-F1
#
_entry.id   AF-A0A7C8KW91-F1
#
_cell.length_a   1.000
_cell.length_b   1.000
_cell.length_c   1.000
_cell.angle_alpha   90.00
_cell.angle_beta   90.00
_cell.angle_gamma   90.00
#
_symmetry.space_group_name_H-M   'P 1'
#
loop_
_entity.id
_entity.type
_entity.pdbx_description
1 polymer ?
#
loop_
_entity_poly.entity_id
_entity_poly.type
_entity_poly.pdbx_seq_one_letter_code
_entity_poly.pdbx_strand_id
1 'polypeptide(L)'
;MPNHPPASIVAELHSGFTNIRTDFPHNFAVKYNPPPQFSDKVLGEVKRVLSIFDTARNLARETLGDRDEGFLLGSFSIADAFYWPVLSRFFTYSVDLSGSTTEASEYIAKMWKEPTLKRIGEMQLREVKEHPEYNVPFYDNYVPDSQMEFWDIEKIMG
;
A
#
# COMPACT_ATOMS: atom_id res chain seq x y z
N MET A 1 -22.48 -4.35 18.85
CA MET A 1 -21.18 -3.85 18.37
C MET A 1 -20.73 -4.83 17.30
N PRO A 2 -20.48 -4.43 16.04
CA PRO A 2 -20.06 -5.38 15.04
C PRO A 2 -18.60 -5.74 15.29
N ASN A 3 -18.39 -6.92 15.85
CA ASN A 3 -17.12 -7.63 15.82
C ASN A 3 -16.75 -7.85 14.36
N HIS A 4 -15.81 -7.08 13.80
CA HIS A 4 -15.13 -7.48 12.58
C HIS A 4 -13.90 -8.28 12.99
N PRO A 5 -13.95 -9.63 13.03
CA PRO A 5 -12.79 -10.44 13.35
C PRO A 5 -11.67 -10.16 12.34
N PRO A 6 -10.40 -10.43 12.68
CA PRO A 6 -9.25 -10.28 11.77
C PRO A 6 -9.47 -10.87 10.37
N ALA A 7 -10.21 -11.99 10.30
CA ALA A 7 -10.60 -12.65 9.06
C ALA A 7 -11.46 -11.77 8.13
N SER A 8 -12.28 -10.85 8.67
CA SER A 8 -13.12 -9.94 7.89
C SER A 8 -12.28 -8.91 7.12
N ILE A 9 -11.24 -8.38 7.74
CA ILE A 9 -10.34 -7.38 7.13
C ILE A 9 -9.51 -8.03 6.02
N VAL A 10 -9.03 -9.26 6.26
CA VAL A 10 -8.30 -10.06 5.27
C VAL A 10 -9.22 -10.53 4.14
N ALA A 11 -10.46 -10.92 4.43
CA ALA A 11 -11.43 -11.37 3.43
C ALA A 11 -11.85 -10.24 2.48
N GLU A 12 -12.00 -9.01 2.97
CA GLU A 12 -12.24 -7.82 2.12
C GLU A 12 -11.12 -7.62 1.11
N LEU A 13 -9.86 -7.83 1.52
CA LEU A 13 -8.76 -7.84 0.55
C LEU A 13 -8.86 -9.06 -0.36
N HIS A 14 -8.96 -10.28 0.17
CA HIS A 14 -8.91 -11.50 -0.64
C HIS A 14 -9.99 -11.54 -1.74
N SER A 15 -11.18 -11.01 -1.45
CA SER A 15 -12.34 -11.04 -2.35
C SER A 15 -12.67 -9.70 -3.02
N GLY A 16 -12.02 -8.59 -2.63
CA GLY A 16 -12.28 -7.23 -3.14
C GLY A 16 -11.06 -6.58 -3.81
N PHE A 17 -11.18 -5.35 -4.29
CA PHE A 17 -10.10 -4.55 -4.93
C PHE A 17 -9.56 -5.08 -6.27
N THR A 18 -10.42 -5.73 -7.04
CA THR A 18 -10.02 -6.27 -8.35
C THR A 18 -9.55 -5.17 -9.29
N ASN A 19 -10.15 -3.98 -9.28
CA ASN A 19 -9.78 -2.91 -10.21
C ASN A 19 -8.37 -2.37 -9.87
N ILE A 20 -8.04 -2.19 -8.59
CA ILE A 20 -6.67 -1.88 -8.16
C ILE A 20 -5.71 -2.96 -8.65
N ARG A 21 -6.04 -4.24 -8.56
CA ARG A 21 -5.11 -5.31 -8.98
C ARG A 21 -4.94 -5.40 -10.49
N THR A 22 -5.97 -5.09 -11.27
CA THR A 22 -5.92 -5.12 -12.73
C THR A 22 -5.26 -3.87 -13.29
N ASP A 23 -5.62 -2.70 -12.76
CA ASP A 23 -5.23 -1.41 -13.31
C ASP A 23 -3.87 -0.96 -12.76
N PHE A 24 -3.47 -1.46 -11.59
CA PHE A 24 -2.15 -1.26 -10.98
C PHE A 24 -1.36 -2.59 -10.94
N PRO A 25 -0.79 -3.06 -12.07
CA PRO A 25 0.13 -4.17 -12.06
C PRO A 25 1.31 -3.89 -11.11
N HIS A 26 1.84 -4.93 -10.50
CA HIS A 26 2.89 -4.75 -9.51
C HIS A 26 4.21 -4.36 -10.19
N ASN A 27 4.70 -3.15 -9.93
CA ASN A 27 6.04 -2.71 -10.31
C ASN A 27 6.67 -1.94 -9.13
N PHE A 28 7.27 -2.68 -8.19
CA PHE A 28 7.74 -2.10 -6.92
C PHE A 28 8.86 -1.10 -7.07
N ALA A 29 9.69 -1.19 -8.12
CA ALA A 29 10.92 -0.41 -8.22
C ALA A 29 10.75 0.97 -8.84
N VAL A 30 9.52 1.34 -9.23
CA VAL A 30 9.27 2.59 -9.97
C VAL A 30 8.17 3.41 -9.34
N LYS A 31 8.22 4.71 -9.58
CA LYS A 31 7.17 5.65 -9.30
C LYS A 31 6.83 6.38 -10.59
N TYR A 32 5.56 6.39 -10.96
CA TYR A 32 5.08 7.12 -12.14
C TYR A 32 4.81 8.59 -11.81
N ASN A 33 5.40 9.49 -12.60
CA ASN A 33 5.20 10.93 -12.52
C ASN A 33 5.09 11.57 -13.93
N PRO A 34 3.93 12.13 -14.35
CA PRO A 34 2.68 12.22 -13.60
C PRO A 34 2.00 10.86 -13.33
N PRO A 35 1.07 10.77 -12.35
CA PRO A 35 0.24 9.58 -12.14
C PRO A 35 -0.64 9.29 -13.37
N PRO A 36 -1.07 8.03 -13.58
CA PRO A 36 -2.04 7.71 -14.61
C PRO A 36 -3.41 8.32 -14.29
N GLN A 37 -4.28 8.39 -15.30
CA GLN A 37 -5.69 8.66 -15.06
C GLN A 37 -6.34 7.44 -14.36
N PHE A 38 -6.94 7.69 -13.20
CA PHE A 38 -7.66 6.66 -12.47
C PHE A 38 -9.12 6.56 -12.91
N SER A 39 -9.63 5.34 -13.05
CA SER A 39 -11.06 5.12 -13.24
C SER A 39 -11.82 5.40 -11.93
N ASP A 40 -13.10 5.78 -12.04
CA ASP A 40 -13.96 5.98 -10.86
C ASP A 40 -14.04 4.73 -9.97
N LYS A 41 -13.91 3.54 -10.57
CA LYS A 41 -13.88 2.26 -9.86
C LYS A 41 -12.63 2.14 -8.99
N VAL A 42 -11.46 2.43 -9.56
CA VAL A 42 -10.18 2.44 -8.81
C VAL A 42 -10.23 3.47 -7.69
N LEU A 43 -10.72 4.69 -7.96
CA LEU A 43 -10.87 5.72 -6.94
C LEU A 43 -11.83 5.31 -5.82
N GLY A 44 -12.93 4.63 -6.15
CA GLY A 44 -13.86 4.06 -5.17
C GLY A 44 -13.20 2.98 -4.31
N GLU A 45 -12.38 2.12 -4.91
CA GLU A 45 -11.62 1.10 -4.20
C GLU A 45 -10.54 1.71 -3.29
N VAL A 46 -9.80 2.73 -3.74
CA VAL A 46 -8.83 3.47 -2.91
C VAL A 46 -9.53 4.06 -1.68
N LYS A 47 -10.67 4.73 -1.88
CA LYS A 47 -11.48 5.27 -0.77
C LYS A 47 -11.91 4.17 0.22
N ARG A 48 -12.30 2.99 -0.29
CA ARG A 48 -12.68 1.87 0.57
C ARG A 48 -11.50 1.30 1.35
N VAL A 49 -10.31 1.18 0.75
CA VAL A 49 -9.09 0.79 1.47
C VAL A 49 -8.79 1.76 2.61
N LEU A 50 -8.83 3.07 2.34
CA LEU A 50 -8.57 4.09 3.37
C LEU A 50 -9.61 4.04 4.50
N SER A 51 -10.88 3.79 4.18
CA SER A 51 -11.94 3.62 5.18
C SER A 51 -11.74 2.37 6.05
N ILE A 52 -11.22 1.28 5.49
CA ILE A 52 -10.85 0.09 6.27
C ILE A 52 -9.74 0.42 7.26
N PHE A 53 -8.70 1.14 6.81
CA PHE A 53 -7.60 1.54 7.70
C PHE A 53 -8.10 2.42 8.83
N ASP A 54 -8.88 3.45 8.50
CA ASP A 54 -9.48 4.34 9.48
C ASP A 54 -10.32 3.59 10.53
N THR A 55 -11.22 2.71 10.08
CA THR A 55 -12.08 1.94 10.98
C THR A 55 -11.27 0.99 11.87
N ALA A 56 -10.32 0.25 11.30
CA ALA A 56 -9.51 -0.72 12.03
C ALA A 56 -8.59 -0.04 13.05
N ARG A 57 -7.97 1.08 12.67
CA ARG A 57 -7.08 1.85 13.55
C ARG A 57 -7.82 2.53 14.69
N ASN A 58 -8.99 3.13 14.43
CA ASN A 58 -9.84 3.67 15.50
C ASN A 58 -10.24 2.56 16.50
N LEU A 59 -10.70 1.41 15.99
CA LEU A 59 -11.09 0.29 16.84
C LEU A 59 -9.92 -0.26 17.67
N ALA A 60 -8.74 -0.43 17.07
CA ALA A 60 -7.55 -0.90 17.77
C ALA A 60 -7.16 0.08 18.89
N ARG A 61 -7.15 1.38 18.61
CA ARG A 61 -6.84 2.41 19.61
C ARG A 61 -7.83 2.40 20.77
N GLU A 62 -9.13 2.38 20.48
CA GLU A 62 -10.20 2.37 21.50
C GLU A 62 -10.14 1.13 22.39
N THR A 63 -9.80 -0.03 21.82
CA THR A 63 -9.89 -1.31 22.54
C THR A 63 -8.59 -1.72 23.23
N LEU A 64 -7.43 -1.27 22.73
CA LEU A 64 -6.12 -1.71 23.22
C LEU A 64 -5.42 -0.67 24.10
N GLY A 65 -5.72 0.62 23.94
CA GLY A 65 -5.08 1.71 24.68
C GLY A 65 -3.57 1.64 24.55
N ASP A 66 -2.86 1.56 25.67
CA ASP A 66 -1.38 1.51 25.72
C ASP A 66 -0.76 0.28 25.03
N ARG A 67 -1.57 -0.75 24.70
CA ARG A 67 -1.12 -1.95 23.97
C ARG A 67 -1.19 -1.80 22.45
N ASP A 68 -1.67 -0.66 21.95
CA ASP A 68 -1.72 -0.36 20.51
C ASP A 68 -0.34 0.06 20.00
N GLU A 69 0.26 -0.74 19.13
CA GLU A 69 1.55 -0.46 18.50
C GLU A 69 1.41 0.28 17.15
N GLY A 70 0.18 0.61 16.74
CA GLY A 70 -0.11 1.41 15.55
C GLY A 70 -0.48 0.61 14.30
N PHE A 71 -0.67 -0.70 14.39
CA PHE A 71 -1.03 -1.57 13.26
C PHE A 71 -2.54 -1.82 13.17
N LEU A 72 -3.04 -2.41 12.09
CA LEU A 72 -4.49 -2.57 11.87
C LEU A 72 -5.20 -3.29 13.02
N LEU A 73 -4.50 -4.20 13.70
CA LEU A 73 -5.02 -4.97 14.84
C LEU A 73 -4.23 -4.70 16.12
N GLY A 74 -3.61 -3.53 16.22
CA GLY A 74 -2.78 -3.10 17.35
C GLY A 74 -1.31 -3.44 17.14
N SER A 75 -0.98 -4.72 17.00
CA SER A 75 0.38 -5.22 16.71
C SER A 75 0.47 -5.74 15.27
N PHE A 76 1.69 -5.83 14.72
CA PHE A 76 1.89 -6.28 13.34
C PHE A 76 1.30 -7.68 13.15
N SER A 77 0.50 -7.84 12.11
CA SER A 77 -0.30 -9.04 11.89
C SER A 77 -0.38 -9.41 10.41
N ILE A 78 -1.04 -10.54 10.15
CA ILE A 78 -1.34 -10.98 8.79
C ILE A 78 -2.17 -9.95 8.02
N ALA A 79 -3.02 -9.15 8.69
CA ALA A 79 -3.80 -8.11 8.03
C ALA A 79 -2.88 -7.06 7.39
N ASP A 80 -1.86 -6.61 8.12
CA ASP A 80 -0.89 -5.61 7.65
C ASP A 80 -0.09 -6.16 6.45
N ALA A 81 0.40 -7.40 6.56
CA ALA A 81 1.12 -8.07 5.48
C ALA A 81 0.28 -8.19 4.20
N PHE A 82 -1.02 -8.46 4.33
CA PHE A 82 -1.95 -8.53 3.20
C PHE A 82 -2.14 -7.17 2.52
N TYR A 83 -2.14 -6.07 3.27
CA TYR A 83 -2.28 -4.72 2.70
C TYR A 83 -0.96 -4.12 2.17
N TRP A 84 0.20 -4.68 2.51
CA TRP A 84 1.49 -4.19 2.01
C TRP A 84 1.56 -4.05 0.48
N PRO A 85 1.17 -5.05 -0.34
CA PRO A 85 1.16 -4.89 -1.80
C PRO A 85 0.18 -3.85 -2.34
N VAL A 86 -0.83 -3.46 -1.56
CA VAL A 86 -1.75 -2.37 -1.92
C VAL A 86 -1.08 -1.03 -1.65
N LEU A 87 -0.43 -0.88 -0.49
CA LEU A 87 0.34 0.31 -0.15
C LEU A 87 1.46 0.55 -1.15
N SER A 88 2.21 -0.49 -1.53
CA SER A 88 3.28 -0.35 -2.51
C SER A 88 2.76 0.16 -3.86
N ARG A 89 1.55 -0.26 -4.27
CA ARG A 89 0.88 0.23 -5.50
C ARG A 89 0.46 1.69 -5.38
N PHE A 90 -0.11 2.10 -4.25
CA PHE A 90 -0.49 3.51 -4.05
C PHE A 90 0.69 4.44 -4.28
N PHE A 91 1.87 4.04 -3.85
CA PHE A 91 3.10 4.80 -4.06
C PHE A 91 3.63 4.66 -5.50
N THR A 92 3.68 3.44 -6.05
CA THR A 92 4.11 3.18 -7.45
C THR A 92 3.35 4.06 -8.44
N TYR A 93 2.03 4.15 -8.26
CA TYR A 93 1.12 4.87 -9.15
C TYR A 93 0.84 6.30 -8.71
N SER A 94 1.57 6.82 -7.72
CA SER A 94 1.40 8.19 -7.20
C SER A 94 -0.06 8.53 -6.87
N VAL A 95 -0.78 7.59 -6.25
CA VAL A 95 -2.16 7.76 -5.81
C VAL A 95 -2.21 8.90 -4.79
N ASP A 96 -3.13 9.85 -4.99
CA ASP A 96 -3.34 10.95 -4.07
C ASP A 96 -4.03 10.44 -2.78
N LEU A 97 -3.32 10.57 -1.66
CA LEU A 97 -3.77 10.18 -0.33
C LEU A 97 -4.10 11.39 0.56
N SER A 98 -4.11 12.61 0.01
CA SER A 98 -4.37 13.84 0.78
C SER A 98 -5.75 13.87 1.44
N GLY A 99 -6.73 13.15 0.88
CA GLY A 99 -8.06 12.97 1.46
C GLY A 99 -8.17 11.88 2.53
N SER A 100 -7.06 11.25 2.95
CA SER A 100 -7.07 10.21 3.98
C SER A 100 -7.25 10.80 5.39
N THR A 101 -7.76 10.00 6.31
CA THR A 101 -7.88 10.40 7.72
C THR A 101 -6.50 10.39 8.40
N THR A 102 -6.39 11.03 9.57
CA THR A 102 -5.18 10.94 10.40
C THR A 102 -4.82 9.49 10.72
N GLU A 103 -5.80 8.66 11.08
CA GLU A 103 -5.57 7.25 11.36
C GLU A 103 -4.99 6.47 10.19
N ALA A 104 -5.58 6.66 9.00
CA ALA A 104 -5.13 5.98 7.80
C ALA A 104 -3.72 6.44 7.41
N SER A 105 -3.47 7.75 7.44
CA SER A 105 -2.15 8.31 7.09
C SER A 105 -1.05 7.90 8.07
N GLU A 106 -1.31 7.90 9.39
CA GLU A 106 -0.38 7.43 10.42
C GLU A 106 -0.06 5.94 10.26
N TYR A 107 -1.07 5.11 9.98
CA TYR A 107 -0.87 3.69 9.70
C TYR A 107 -0.05 3.44 8.44
N ILE A 108 -0.31 4.18 7.36
CA ILE A 108 0.48 4.09 6.12
C ILE A 108 1.93 4.44 6.42
N ALA A 109 2.19 5.55 7.14
CA ALA A 109 3.53 5.94 7.54
C ALA A 109 4.20 4.88 8.45
N LYS A 110 3.45 4.27 9.38
CA LYS A 110 3.92 3.18 10.24
C LYS A 110 4.39 1.98 9.42
N MET A 111 3.62 1.56 8.42
CA MET A 111 3.98 0.48 7.51
C MET A 111 5.27 0.80 6.75
N TRP A 112 5.41 2.02 6.24
CA TRP A 112 6.64 2.45 5.58
C TRP A 112 7.84 2.63 6.52
N LYS A 113 7.66 2.52 7.84
CA LYS A 113 8.79 2.54 8.80
C LYS A 113 9.07 1.18 9.41
N GLU A 114 8.28 0.17 9.06
CA GLU A 114 8.41 -1.18 9.60
C GLU A 114 9.67 -1.87 9.05
N PRO A 115 10.63 -2.28 9.89
CA PRO A 115 11.92 -2.81 9.44
C PRO A 115 11.80 -4.03 8.52
N THR A 116 10.81 -4.89 8.76
CA THR A 116 10.55 -6.05 7.91
C THR A 116 10.16 -5.64 6.49
N LEU A 117 9.30 -4.62 6.36
CA LEU A 117 8.87 -4.13 5.05
C LEU A 117 9.99 -3.37 4.34
N LYS A 118 10.84 -2.66 5.10
CA LYS A 118 12.05 -2.02 4.57
C LYS A 118 12.96 -3.05 3.92
N ARG A 119 13.22 -4.15 4.64
CA ARG A 119 14.05 -5.26 4.12
C ARG A 119 13.45 -5.88 2.86
N ILE A 120 12.13 -6.08 2.81
CA ILE A 120 11.46 -6.60 1.61
C ILE A 120 11.64 -5.64 0.44
N GLY A 121 11.44 -4.33 0.64
CA GLY A 121 11.64 -3.35 -0.41
C GLY A 121 13.08 -3.30 -0.92
N GLU A 122 14.06 -3.36 -0.03
CA GLU A 122 15.49 -3.43 -0.39
C GLU A 122 15.81 -4.66 -1.22
N MET A 123 15.24 -5.82 -0.87
CA MET A 123 15.38 -7.06 -1.65
C MET A 123 14.79 -6.91 -3.05
N GLN A 124 13.59 -6.33 -3.17
CA GLN A 124 12.95 -6.10 -4.47
C GLN A 124 13.74 -5.13 -5.35
N LEU A 125 14.27 -4.03 -4.78
CA LEU A 125 15.12 -3.11 -5.54
C LEU A 125 16.44 -3.75 -5.97
N ARG A 126 17.03 -4.61 -5.13
CA ARG A 126 18.22 -5.35 -5.48
C ARG A 126 17.95 -6.29 -6.65
N GLU A 127 16.85 -7.05 -6.58
CA GLU A 127 16.45 -7.98 -7.63
C GLU A 127 16.31 -7.27 -8.99
N VAL A 128 15.63 -6.12 -9.04
CA VAL A 128 15.50 -5.33 -10.27
C VAL A 128 16.84 -4.82 -10.81
N LYS A 129 17.80 -4.50 -9.93
CA LYS A 129 19.15 -4.05 -10.33
C LYS A 129 20.03 -5.19 -10.82
N GLU A 130 19.95 -6.34 -10.17
CA GLU A 130 20.78 -7.53 -10.48
C GLU A 130 20.25 -8.31 -11.68
N HIS A 131 18.94 -8.21 -11.96
CA HIS A 131 18.26 -8.93 -13.04
C HIS A 131 17.54 -7.99 -14.03
N PRO A 132 18.28 -7.14 -14.77
CA PRO A 132 17.67 -6.26 -15.78
C PRO A 132 16.92 -7.03 -16.88
N GLU A 133 17.22 -8.31 -17.08
CA GLU A 133 16.53 -9.21 -18.01
C GLU A 133 15.09 -9.54 -17.61
N TYR A 134 14.69 -9.33 -16.35
CA TYR A 134 13.31 -9.50 -15.90
C TYR A 134 12.43 -8.29 -16.21
N ASN A 135 13.03 -7.17 -16.63
CA ASN A 135 12.26 -6.01 -17.05
C ASN A 135 11.46 -6.34 -18.32
N VAL A 136 10.15 -6.14 -18.23
CA VAL A 136 9.24 -6.34 -19.36
C VAL A 136 9.04 -4.97 -20.02
N PRO A 137 9.42 -4.77 -21.30
CA PRO A 137 9.35 -3.47 -21.98
C PRO A 137 7.95 -2.84 -22.00
N PHE A 138 6.90 -3.65 -21.86
CA PHE A 138 5.54 -3.18 -21.69
C PHE A 138 5.40 -2.20 -20.52
N TYR A 139 6.12 -2.42 -19.42
CA TYR A 139 6.03 -1.57 -18.23
C TYR A 139 6.81 -0.25 -18.34
N ASP A 140 7.75 -0.15 -19.29
CA ASP A 140 8.58 1.05 -19.50
C ASP A 140 7.75 2.27 -19.96
N ASN A 141 6.57 2.02 -20.54
CA ASN A 141 5.61 3.05 -20.97
C ASN A 141 4.18 2.72 -20.52
N TYR A 142 4.03 2.03 -19.38
CA TYR A 142 2.72 1.63 -18.87
C TYR A 142 1.80 2.82 -18.62
N VAL A 143 2.37 3.92 -18.11
CA VAL A 143 1.70 5.21 -17.97
C VAL A 143 2.26 6.13 -19.05
N PRO A 144 1.51 6.41 -20.13
CA PRO A 144 1.97 7.31 -21.18
C PRO A 144 2.37 8.68 -20.61
N ASP A 145 3.43 9.25 -21.18
CA ASP A 145 3.98 10.57 -20.80
C ASP A 145 4.52 10.65 -19.36
N SER A 146 4.55 9.54 -18.63
CA SER A 146 5.10 9.44 -17.28
C SER A 146 6.57 9.10 -17.30
N GLN A 147 7.35 9.77 -16.45
CA GLN A 147 8.71 9.36 -16.14
C GLN A 147 8.68 8.32 -15.03
N MET A 148 9.37 7.20 -15.23
CA MET A 148 9.62 6.22 -14.19
C MET A 148 10.79 6.67 -13.33
N GLU A 149 10.49 7.04 -12.09
CA GLU A 149 11.48 7.38 -11.09
C GLU A 149 11.76 6.14 -10.22
N PHE A 150 13.01 5.68 -10.17
CA PHE A 150 13.38 4.60 -9.27
C PHE A 150 13.36 5.08 -7.81
N TRP A 151 12.99 4.18 -6.91
CA TRP A 151 12.78 4.50 -5.50
C TRP A 151 14.08 4.87 -4.82
N ASP A 152 13.98 5.82 -3.89
CA ASP A 152 14.95 6.03 -2.84
C ASP A 152 14.29 5.58 -1.53
N ILE A 153 14.49 4.31 -1.17
CA ILE A 153 13.86 3.72 0.02
C ILE A 153 14.18 4.51 1.28
N GLU A 154 15.39 5.05 1.40
CA GLU A 154 15.79 5.84 2.56
C GLU A 154 15.02 7.16 2.65
N LYS A 155 14.70 7.81 1.52
CA LYS A 155 13.84 9.01 1.53
C LYS A 155 12.37 8.70 1.88
N ILE A 156 11.91 7.48 1.61
CA ILE A 156 10.51 7.08 1.78
C ILE A 156 10.27 6.55 3.20
N MET A 157 11.26 5.86 3.76
CA MET A 157 11.16 5.13 5.03
C MET A 157 11.94 5.79 6.18
N GLY A 158 12.61 6.92 5.92
CA GLY A 158 13.41 7.72 6.87
C GLY A 158 12.63 8.61 7.83
#